data_AF-A0A7V9IGS5-F1
#
_entry.id   AF-A0A7V9IGS5-F1
#
_cell.length_a   1.000
_cell.length_b   1.000
_cell.length_c   1.000
_cell.angle_alpha   90.00
_cell.angle_beta   90.00
_cell.angle_gamma   90.00
#
_symmetry.space_group_name_H-M   'P 1'
#
loop_
_entity.id
_entity.type
_entity.pdbx_description
1 polymer ?
#
loop_
_entity_poly.entity_id
_entity_poly.type
_entity_poly.pdbx_seq_one_letter_code
_entity_poly.pdbx_strand_id
1 'polypeptide(L)'
;MSSYEEIRPRELKPALLELDGISRASVEAHYKLYQGYVNKRNEILGKLAGVDLAGANQVYSEVRALKVDLSFAIGGIKNHEIYFEHLGGDGGEPGGAIAGLLERDFGSTDGWRSDLKATGMAGRGWAWTAYDWDEGRLFNYIGDAQNTFPIWNATPLVALDVYEHAYFLDFQTDRSSYIDAFFDNLDWAVVNDWVSKYQVPLK
;
A
#
# COMPACT_ATOMS: atom_id res chain seq x y z
N MET A 1 -31.04 -3.31 4.55
CA MET A 1 -29.57 -3.32 4.75
C MET A 1 -29.06 -1.97 4.30
N SER A 2 -28.16 -1.35 5.07
CA SER A 2 -27.69 0.03 4.90
C SER A 2 -27.33 0.34 3.45
N SER A 3 -27.80 1.48 2.93
CA SER A 3 -27.18 2.08 1.75
C SER A 3 -25.69 2.25 2.05
N TYR A 4 -24.82 1.66 1.24
CA TYR A 4 -23.40 1.96 1.31
C TYR A 4 -23.19 3.32 0.63
N GLU A 5 -22.23 4.09 1.11
CA GLU A 5 -21.81 5.32 0.46
C GLU A 5 -20.87 4.98 -0.69
N GLU A 6 -21.14 5.49 -1.89
CA GLU A 6 -20.20 5.44 -3.00
C GLU A 6 -19.04 6.40 -2.74
N ILE A 7 -17.82 5.92 -2.96
CA ILE A 7 -16.61 6.73 -2.86
C ILE A 7 -16.06 7.03 -4.25
N ARG A 8 -15.22 8.06 -4.35
CA ARG A 8 -14.49 8.39 -5.58
C ARG A 8 -12.98 8.21 -5.36
N PRO A 9 -12.21 7.93 -6.43
CA PRO A 9 -10.76 7.92 -6.34
C PRO A 9 -10.23 9.25 -5.81
N ARG A 10 -9.24 9.21 -4.91
CA ARG A 10 -8.52 10.40 -4.47
C ARG A 10 -7.74 11.01 -5.61
N GLU A 11 -7.72 12.34 -5.69
CA GLU A 11 -6.93 13.03 -6.70
C GLU A 11 -5.43 12.81 -6.48
N LEU A 12 -4.68 12.63 -7.57
CA LEU A 12 -3.22 12.55 -7.50
C LEU A 12 -2.64 13.91 -7.11
N LYS A 13 -1.67 13.90 -6.19
CA LYS A 13 -0.83 15.06 -5.93
C LYS A 13 -0.05 15.40 -7.21
N PRO A 14 0.06 16.68 -7.62
CA PRO A 14 0.81 17.06 -8.81
C PRO A 14 2.27 16.56 -8.82
N ALA A 15 2.91 16.50 -7.64
CA ALA A 15 4.28 15.99 -7.49
C ALA A 15 4.45 14.54 -7.96
N LEU A 16 3.38 13.72 -7.93
CA LEU A 16 3.43 12.33 -8.41
C LEU A 16 3.62 12.22 -9.92
N LEU A 17 3.41 13.30 -10.68
CA LEU A 17 3.60 13.29 -12.14
C LEU A 17 5.03 13.65 -12.57
N GLU A 18 5.89 13.97 -11.60
CA GLU A 18 7.27 14.47 -11.78
C GLU A 18 8.26 13.68 -10.91
N LEU A 19 7.97 12.40 -10.63
CA LEU A 19 8.87 11.54 -9.84
C LEU A 19 10.19 11.28 -10.57
N ASP A 20 11.28 11.14 -9.81
CA ASP A 20 12.57 10.75 -10.37
C ASP A 20 12.58 9.25 -10.68
N GLY A 21 13.00 8.87 -11.88
CA GLY A 21 13.07 7.47 -12.34
C GLY A 21 11.72 6.77 -12.60
N ILE A 22 10.59 7.26 -12.09
CA ILE A 22 9.25 6.71 -12.34
C ILE A 22 8.47 7.68 -13.24
N SER A 23 8.18 7.28 -14.47
CA SER A 23 7.62 8.20 -15.46
C SER A 23 6.17 8.57 -15.17
N ARG A 24 5.76 9.75 -15.65
CA ARG A 24 4.35 10.18 -15.66
C ARG A 24 3.43 9.11 -16.25
N ALA A 25 3.86 8.45 -17.34
CA ALA A 25 3.06 7.40 -18.00
C ALA A 25 2.82 6.20 -17.07
N SER A 26 3.84 5.79 -16.31
CA SER A 26 3.71 4.76 -15.28
C SER A 26 2.73 5.17 -14.19
N VAL A 27 2.85 6.40 -13.66
CA VAL A 27 1.96 6.90 -12.62
C VAL A 27 0.51 6.99 -13.08
N GLU A 28 0.26 7.52 -14.29
CA GLU A 28 -1.09 7.60 -14.85
C GLU A 28 -1.71 6.21 -15.09
N ALA A 29 -0.92 5.26 -15.60
CA ALA A 29 -1.36 3.88 -15.79
C ALA A 29 -1.67 3.21 -14.45
N HIS A 30 -0.82 3.40 -13.45
CA HIS A 30 -0.99 2.85 -12.11
C HIS A 30 -2.21 3.45 -11.40
N TYR A 31 -2.43 4.76 -11.53
CA TYR A 31 -3.61 5.44 -11.01
C TYR A 31 -4.91 4.92 -11.64
N LYS A 32 -4.91 4.61 -12.94
CA LYS A 32 -6.07 3.99 -13.61
C LYS A 32 -6.44 2.62 -13.01
N LEU A 33 -5.46 1.83 -12.56
CA LEU A 33 -5.71 0.58 -11.84
C LEU A 33 -6.36 0.84 -10.47
N TYR A 34 -5.86 1.83 -9.72
CA TYR A 34 -6.47 2.29 -8.47
C TYR A 34 -7.94 2.69 -8.64
N GLN A 35 -8.27 3.46 -9.69
CA GLN A 35 -9.65 3.83 -10.01
C GLN A 35 -10.54 2.59 -10.24
N GLY A 36 -9.98 1.54 -10.84
CA GLY A 36 -10.64 0.26 -11.01
C GLY A 36 -11.06 -0.39 -9.69
N TYR A 37 -10.18 -0.38 -8.68
CA TYR A 37 -10.50 -0.93 -7.35
C TYR A 37 -11.63 -0.16 -6.66
N VAL A 38 -11.60 1.18 -6.74
CA VAL A 38 -12.67 2.04 -6.22
C VAL A 38 -14.02 1.71 -6.87
N ASN A 39 -14.05 1.64 -8.19
CA ASN A 39 -15.26 1.32 -8.94
C ASN A 39 -15.80 -0.07 -8.57
N LYS A 40 -14.92 -1.07 -8.43
CA LYS A 40 -15.34 -2.43 -8.07
C LYS A 40 -15.81 -2.54 -6.63
N ARG A 41 -15.22 -1.82 -5.68
CA ARG A 41 -15.73 -1.73 -4.30
C ARG A 41 -17.17 -1.21 -4.29
N ASN A 42 -17.46 -0.13 -5.03
CA ASN A 42 -18.81 0.42 -5.10
C ASN A 42 -19.79 -0.57 -5.75
N GLU A 43 -19.42 -1.18 -6.88
CA GLU A 43 -20.25 -2.19 -7.55
C GLU A 43 -20.58 -3.38 -6.64
N ILE A 44 -19.58 -3.91 -5.93
CA ILE A 44 -19.73 -5.08 -5.07
C ILE A 44 -20.64 -4.77 -3.88
N LEU A 45 -20.49 -3.60 -3.26
CA LEU A 45 -21.38 -3.21 -2.15
C LEU A 45 -22.82 -2.98 -2.62
N GLY A 46 -23.01 -2.52 -3.85
CA GLY A 46 -24.32 -2.47 -4.52
C GLY A 46 -24.97 -3.84 -4.60
N LYS A 47 -24.23 -4.84 -5.06
CA LYS A 47 -24.72 -6.23 -5.13
C LYS A 47 -24.99 -6.81 -3.75
N LEU A 48 -24.09 -6.56 -2.78
CA LEU A 48 -24.26 -7.03 -1.40
C LEU A 48 -25.50 -6.47 -0.70
N ALA A 49 -26.02 -5.31 -1.11
CA ALA A 49 -27.22 -4.72 -0.50
C ALA A 49 -28.49 -5.57 -0.75
N GLY A 50 -28.53 -6.34 -1.84
CA GLY A 50 -29.67 -7.16 -2.25
C GLY A 50 -29.37 -8.67 -2.37
N VAL A 51 -28.18 -9.11 -1.94
CA VAL A 51 -27.77 -10.52 -2.08
C VAL A 51 -28.62 -11.45 -1.20
N ASP A 52 -28.95 -12.64 -1.72
CA ASP A 52 -29.61 -13.66 -0.92
C ASP A 52 -28.66 -14.27 0.13
N LEU A 53 -28.92 -13.95 1.40
CA LEU A 53 -28.15 -14.48 2.52
C LEU A 53 -28.50 -15.93 2.87
N ALA A 54 -29.70 -16.41 2.51
CA ALA A 54 -30.11 -17.79 2.80
C ALA A 54 -29.35 -18.80 1.93
N GLY A 55 -28.93 -18.39 0.73
CA GLY A 55 -28.08 -19.17 -0.18
C GLY A 55 -26.60 -19.24 0.20
N ALA A 56 -26.19 -18.75 1.38
CA ALA A 56 -24.80 -18.75 1.80
C ALA A 56 -24.23 -20.19 1.92
N ASN A 57 -23.06 -20.42 1.31
CA ASN A 57 -22.38 -21.70 1.34
C ASN A 57 -20.85 -21.51 1.14
N GLN A 58 -20.08 -22.34 1.85
CA GLN A 58 -18.61 -22.24 1.92
C GLN A 58 -17.89 -22.64 0.63
N VAL A 59 -18.48 -23.55 -0.16
CA VAL A 59 -17.93 -24.00 -1.44
C VAL A 59 -18.20 -22.94 -2.50
N TYR A 60 -19.47 -22.54 -2.62
CA TYR A 60 -19.89 -21.49 -3.55
C TYR A 60 -21.18 -20.84 -3.08
N SER A 61 -21.19 -19.51 -3.04
CA SER A 61 -22.39 -18.67 -2.97
C SER A 61 -22.05 -17.29 -3.49
N GLU A 62 -23.04 -16.52 -3.93
CA GLU A 62 -22.83 -15.15 -4.36
C GLU A 62 -22.28 -14.28 -3.22
N VAL A 63 -22.77 -14.47 -1.99
CA VAL A 63 -22.24 -13.81 -0.79
C VAL A 63 -20.74 -14.08 -0.62
N ARG A 64 -20.31 -15.33 -0.77
CA ARG A 64 -18.89 -15.70 -0.65
C ARG A 64 -18.06 -15.02 -1.75
N ALA A 65 -18.49 -15.10 -3.00
CA ALA A 65 -17.79 -14.49 -4.12
C ALA A 65 -17.63 -12.98 -3.92
N LEU A 66 -18.73 -12.28 -3.64
CA LEU A 66 -18.74 -10.84 -3.41
C LEU A 66 -17.86 -10.42 -2.23
N LYS A 67 -17.92 -11.12 -1.08
CA LYS A 67 -17.11 -10.74 0.09
C LYS A 67 -15.61 -10.99 -0.11
N VAL A 68 -15.23 -12.05 -0.82
CA VAL A 68 -13.83 -12.31 -1.17
C VAL A 68 -13.33 -11.21 -2.11
N ASP A 69 -14.06 -10.91 -3.19
CA ASP A 69 -13.65 -9.87 -4.15
C ASP A 69 -13.69 -8.47 -3.54
N LEU A 70 -14.61 -8.21 -2.61
CA LEU A 70 -14.65 -6.96 -1.85
C LEU A 70 -13.34 -6.76 -1.08
N SER A 71 -12.81 -7.82 -0.45
CA SER A 71 -11.54 -7.72 0.28
C SER A 71 -10.38 -7.37 -0.65
N PHE A 72 -10.36 -7.91 -1.88
CA PHE A 72 -9.36 -7.57 -2.89
C PHE A 72 -9.49 -6.12 -3.34
N ALA A 73 -10.71 -5.64 -3.61
CA ALA A 73 -10.96 -4.25 -3.98
C ALA A 73 -10.58 -3.27 -2.86
N ILE A 74 -10.96 -3.56 -1.61
CA ILE A 74 -10.60 -2.74 -0.46
C ILE A 74 -9.09 -2.73 -0.23
N GLY A 75 -8.43 -3.90 -0.34
CA GLY A 75 -6.98 -4.01 -0.26
C GLY A 75 -6.30 -3.14 -1.31
N GLY A 76 -6.73 -3.24 -2.57
CA GLY A 76 -6.23 -2.40 -3.66
C GLY A 76 -6.38 -0.91 -3.37
N ILE A 77 -7.54 -0.47 -2.88
CA ILE A 77 -7.75 0.93 -2.49
C ILE A 77 -6.75 1.35 -1.40
N LYS A 78 -6.68 0.60 -0.29
CA LYS A 78 -5.84 0.97 0.86
C LYS A 78 -4.36 1.00 0.49
N ASN A 79 -3.89 -0.02 -0.22
CA ASN A 79 -2.47 -0.14 -0.58
C ASN A 79 -2.03 1.02 -1.47
N HIS A 80 -2.82 1.36 -2.50
CA HIS A 80 -2.51 2.45 -3.42
C HIS A 80 -2.66 3.83 -2.78
N GLU A 81 -3.65 4.01 -1.90
CA GLU A 81 -3.79 5.28 -1.17
C GLU A 81 -2.60 5.54 -0.25
N ILE A 82 -2.03 4.50 0.39
CA ILE A 82 -0.80 4.66 1.17
C ILE A 82 0.36 4.97 0.21
N TYR A 83 0.56 4.12 -0.81
CA TYR A 83 1.64 4.22 -1.80
C TYR A 83 1.75 5.62 -2.40
N PHE A 84 0.65 6.17 -2.94
CA PHE A 84 0.67 7.49 -3.57
C PHE A 84 0.82 8.64 -2.55
N GLU A 85 0.30 8.48 -1.33
CA GLU A 85 0.30 9.57 -0.35
C GLU A 85 1.72 9.87 0.16
N HIS A 86 2.58 8.86 0.35
CA HIS A 86 3.96 9.07 0.83
C HIS A 86 5.01 9.14 -0.29
N LEU A 87 4.59 9.43 -1.53
CA LEU A 87 5.49 9.65 -2.67
C LEU A 87 5.47 11.10 -3.17
N GLY A 88 6.52 11.50 -3.88
CA GLY A 88 6.73 12.85 -4.40
C GLY A 88 7.51 13.77 -3.45
N GLY A 89 8.24 13.18 -2.49
CA GLY A 89 9.25 13.88 -1.70
C GLY A 89 10.66 13.69 -2.28
N ASP A 90 11.66 14.21 -1.56
CA ASP A 90 13.06 14.21 -2.01
C ASP A 90 13.84 12.94 -1.62
N GLY A 91 13.17 11.94 -1.04
CA GLY A 91 13.80 10.71 -0.59
C GLY A 91 14.90 10.96 0.44
N GLY A 92 16.04 10.27 0.29
CA GLY A 92 17.20 10.46 1.16
C GLY A 92 16.99 9.99 2.61
N GLU A 93 17.84 10.50 3.52
CA GLU A 93 17.78 10.13 4.94
C GLU A 93 16.55 10.72 5.63
N PRO A 94 15.77 9.91 6.37
CA PRO A 94 14.65 10.41 7.14
C PRO A 94 15.14 11.30 8.29
N GLY A 95 14.43 12.40 8.51
CA GLY A 95 14.46 13.14 9.76
C GLY A 95 13.30 12.76 10.69
N GLY A 96 13.28 13.35 11.88
CA GLY A 96 12.12 13.30 12.78
C GLY A 96 11.95 11.97 13.51
N ALA A 97 10.71 11.66 13.86
CA ALA A 97 10.34 10.53 14.68
C ALA A 97 10.58 9.18 13.99
N ILE A 98 10.36 9.11 12.67
CA ILE A 98 10.57 7.87 11.91
C ILE A 98 12.05 7.45 11.91
N ALA A 99 12.99 8.39 11.84
CA ALA A 99 14.42 8.08 11.89
C ALA A 99 14.81 7.32 13.17
N GLY A 100 14.28 7.75 14.32
CA GLY A 100 14.51 7.07 15.59
C GLY A 100 13.87 5.67 15.66
N LEU A 101 12.70 5.49 15.04
CA LEU A 101 12.05 4.18 14.96
C LEU A 101 12.83 3.22 14.05
N LEU A 102 13.33 3.69 12.91
CA LEU A 102 14.16 2.89 12.00
C LEU A 102 15.47 2.46 12.66
N GLU A 103 16.15 3.38 13.34
CA GLU A 103 17.35 3.08 14.13
C GLU A 103 17.06 2.03 15.20
N ARG A 104 15.95 2.17 15.94
CA ARG A 104 15.57 1.22 17.00
C ARG A 104 15.32 -0.20 16.47
N ASP A 105 14.55 -0.30 15.39
CA ASP A 105 13.98 -1.59 14.96
C ASP A 105 14.79 -2.28 13.86
N PHE A 106 15.58 -1.52 13.10
CA PHE A 106 16.43 -2.03 12.00
C PHE A 106 17.92 -1.71 12.18
N GLY A 107 18.30 -0.94 13.20
CA GLY A 107 19.68 -0.57 13.51
C GLY A 107 20.24 0.58 12.66
N SER A 108 19.59 0.94 11.55
CA SER A 108 19.86 2.15 10.75
C SER A 108 18.82 2.32 9.64
N THR A 109 18.77 3.50 9.01
CA THR A 109 18.02 3.71 7.76
C THR A 109 18.46 2.73 6.67
N ASP A 110 19.78 2.52 6.52
CA ASP A 110 20.32 1.58 5.52
C ASP A 110 19.92 0.13 5.79
N GLY A 111 19.88 -0.26 7.07
CA GLY A 111 19.37 -1.56 7.50
C GLY A 111 17.91 -1.75 7.10
N TRP A 112 17.08 -0.73 7.36
CA TRP A 112 15.68 -0.73 6.94
C TRP A 112 15.51 -0.78 5.41
N ARG A 113 16.24 0.04 4.65
CA ARG A 113 16.21 0.04 3.18
C ARG A 113 16.58 -1.33 2.62
N SER A 114 17.63 -1.94 3.16
CA SER A 114 18.10 -3.26 2.75
C SER A 114 17.04 -4.34 3.01
N ASP A 115 16.42 -4.33 4.18
CA ASP A 115 15.38 -5.28 4.57
C ASP A 115 14.08 -5.09 3.76
N LEU A 116 13.63 -3.84 3.56
CA LEU A 116 12.44 -3.56 2.75
C LEU A 116 12.67 -3.91 1.27
N LYS A 117 13.85 -3.61 0.72
CA LYS A 117 14.21 -4.01 -0.64
C LYS A 117 14.21 -5.52 -0.79
N ALA A 118 14.84 -6.24 0.12
CA ALA A 118 14.82 -7.70 0.11
C ALA A 118 13.38 -8.26 0.18
N THR A 119 12.53 -7.68 1.03
CA THR A 119 11.11 -8.02 1.15
C THR A 119 10.35 -7.78 -0.16
N GLY A 120 10.55 -6.62 -0.81
CA GLY A 120 9.95 -6.30 -2.11
C GLY A 120 10.46 -7.19 -3.26
N MET A 121 11.72 -7.60 -3.22
CA MET A 121 12.27 -8.57 -4.18
C MET A 121 11.67 -9.97 -4.00
N ALA A 122 11.34 -10.36 -2.77
CA ALA A 122 10.69 -11.64 -2.47
C ALA A 122 9.16 -11.63 -2.76
N GLY A 123 8.52 -10.46 -2.70
CA GLY A 123 7.09 -10.28 -2.90
C GLY A 123 6.62 -10.33 -4.35
N ARG A 124 5.35 -10.72 -4.55
CA ARG A 124 4.69 -10.63 -5.87
C ARG A 124 3.84 -9.39 -6.05
N GLY A 125 3.38 -8.79 -4.96
CA GLY A 125 2.48 -7.65 -5.01
C GLY A 125 2.96 -6.45 -4.21
N TRP A 126 3.32 -6.65 -2.94
CA TRP A 126 3.60 -5.55 -2.03
C TRP A 126 4.66 -5.91 -0.99
N ALA A 127 5.32 -4.87 -0.50
CA ALA A 127 6.00 -4.87 0.79
C ALA A 127 5.55 -3.64 1.59
N TRP A 128 5.42 -3.79 2.91
CA TRP A 128 5.02 -2.69 3.80
C TRP A 128 5.94 -2.58 4.99
N THR A 129 6.38 -1.37 5.32
CA THR A 129 6.87 -1.07 6.66
C THR A 129 5.68 -0.66 7.52
N ALA A 130 5.37 -1.44 8.55
CA ALA A 130 4.27 -1.17 9.47
C ALA A 130 4.74 -1.21 10.91
N TYR A 131 4.13 -0.38 11.76
CA TYR A 131 4.21 -0.57 13.20
C TYR A 131 3.23 -1.65 13.60
N ASP A 132 3.74 -2.76 14.10
CA ASP A 132 2.95 -3.84 14.67
C ASP A 132 2.69 -3.54 16.14
N TRP A 133 1.41 -3.38 16.50
CA TRP A 133 1.01 -2.98 17.85
C TRP A 133 1.10 -4.13 18.85
N ASP A 134 1.08 -5.39 18.38
CA ASP A 134 1.22 -6.57 19.23
C ASP A 134 2.70 -6.89 19.51
N GLU A 135 3.56 -6.70 18.50
CA GLU A 135 5.02 -6.85 18.64
C GLU A 135 5.71 -5.59 19.17
N GLY A 136 5.02 -4.44 19.16
CA GLY A 136 5.51 -3.16 19.69
C GLY A 136 6.64 -2.52 18.87
N ARG A 137 6.79 -2.86 17.59
CA ARG A 137 7.92 -2.45 16.74
C ARG A 137 7.55 -2.28 15.27
N LEU A 138 8.42 -1.62 14.52
CA LEU A 138 8.37 -1.65 13.06
C LEU A 138 8.82 -3.02 12.52
N PHE A 139 8.15 -3.45 11.45
CA PHE A 139 8.48 -4.65 10.69
C PHE A 139 8.17 -4.45 9.21
N ASN A 140 8.93 -5.12 8.33
CA ASN A 140 8.66 -5.18 6.91
C ASN A 140 7.86 -6.45 6.56
N TYR A 141 6.59 -6.27 6.19
CA TYR A 141 5.70 -7.36 5.82
C TYR A 141 5.61 -7.53 4.31
N ILE A 142 5.43 -8.77 3.86
CA ILE A 142 5.27 -9.16 2.45
C ILE A 142 3.79 -9.39 2.11
N GLY A 143 3.38 -9.05 0.89
CA GLY A 143 2.05 -9.31 0.35
C GLY A 143 2.11 -9.80 -1.09
N ASP A 144 1.53 -10.98 -1.38
CA ASP A 144 1.51 -11.51 -2.75
C ASP A 144 0.29 -11.09 -3.56
N ALA A 145 -0.71 -10.50 -2.91
CA ALA A 145 -1.87 -9.93 -3.58
C ALA A 145 -2.40 -8.70 -2.83
N GLN A 146 -3.44 -8.06 -3.37
CA GLN A 146 -4.07 -6.89 -2.74
C GLN A 146 -4.62 -7.17 -1.33
N ASN A 147 -5.01 -8.41 -1.04
CA ASN A 147 -5.66 -8.83 0.21
C ASN A 147 -4.99 -10.05 0.88
N THR A 148 -3.76 -10.38 0.50
CA THR A 148 -3.04 -11.55 1.04
C THR A 148 -2.07 -11.13 2.13
N PHE A 149 -1.93 -11.98 3.16
CA PHE A 149 -1.13 -11.75 4.36
C PHE A 149 -1.48 -10.46 5.14
N PRO A 150 -2.78 -10.12 5.32
CA PRO A 150 -3.12 -8.98 6.17
C PRO A 150 -2.64 -9.25 7.60
N ILE A 151 -1.80 -8.35 8.11
CA ILE A 151 -1.35 -8.36 9.50
C ILE A 151 -2.33 -7.53 10.30
N TRP A 152 -3.02 -8.19 11.22
CA TRP A 152 -4.00 -7.55 12.09
C TRP A 152 -3.27 -6.70 13.12
N ASN A 153 -3.91 -5.63 13.54
CA ASN A 153 -3.32 -4.70 14.51
C ASN A 153 -1.92 -4.19 14.10
N ALA A 154 -1.73 -3.92 12.80
CA ALA A 154 -0.55 -3.26 12.27
C ALA A 154 -0.96 -1.97 11.54
N THR A 155 -0.16 -0.91 11.70
CA THR A 155 -0.34 0.37 11.02
C THR A 155 0.74 0.55 9.97
N PRO A 156 0.42 0.40 8.67
CA PRO A 156 1.38 0.64 7.60
C PRO A 156 1.77 2.12 7.53
N LEU A 157 3.07 2.37 7.44
CA LEU A 157 3.68 3.70 7.32
C LEU A 157 4.36 3.91 5.95
N VAL A 158 4.80 2.82 5.32
CA VAL A 158 5.32 2.82 3.95
C VAL A 158 4.72 1.61 3.22
N ALA A 159 4.24 1.81 2.00
CA ALA A 159 3.79 0.76 1.10
C ALA A 159 4.60 0.82 -0.20
N LEU A 160 5.21 -0.30 -0.58
CA LEU A 160 5.96 -0.49 -1.82
C LEU A 160 5.19 -1.46 -2.71
N ASP A 161 4.67 -0.99 -3.85
CA ASP A 161 4.05 -1.86 -4.85
C ASP A 161 5.14 -2.54 -5.70
N VAL A 162 5.16 -3.87 -5.76
CA VAL A 162 6.08 -4.65 -6.60
C VAL A 162 5.34 -5.51 -7.63
N TYR A 163 4.07 -5.25 -7.87
CA TYR A 163 3.42 -5.72 -9.10
C TYR A 163 4.13 -5.13 -10.31
N GLU A 164 4.22 -5.92 -11.39
CA GLU A 164 4.88 -5.48 -12.63
C GLU A 164 4.27 -4.20 -13.20
N HIS A 165 2.96 -3.97 -13.02
CA HIS A 165 2.31 -2.73 -13.48
C HIS A 165 2.89 -1.46 -12.84
N ALA A 166 3.56 -1.56 -11.69
CA ALA A 166 4.09 -0.41 -10.97
C ALA A 166 5.40 0.10 -11.58
N TYR A 167 6.11 -0.74 -12.35
CA TYR A 167 7.48 -0.42 -12.78
C TYR A 167 7.85 -0.87 -14.20
N PHE A 168 7.10 -1.79 -14.80
CA PHE A 168 7.56 -2.46 -16.03
C PHE A 168 7.71 -1.51 -17.23
N LEU A 169 6.94 -0.42 -17.26
CA LEU A 169 7.05 0.60 -18.31
C LEU A 169 8.42 1.32 -18.30
N ASP A 170 9.01 1.54 -17.13
CA ASP A 170 10.27 2.27 -16.98
C ASP A 170 11.48 1.33 -16.82
N PHE A 171 11.30 0.23 -16.08
CA PHE A 171 12.39 -0.64 -15.63
C PHE A 171 12.36 -2.05 -16.25
N GLN A 172 11.30 -2.41 -16.97
CA GLN A 172 11.09 -3.76 -17.51
C GLN A 172 11.25 -4.82 -16.41
N THR A 173 12.25 -5.70 -16.51
CA THR A 173 12.52 -6.76 -15.53
C THR A 173 13.40 -6.31 -14.36
N ASP A 174 13.96 -5.10 -14.39
CA ASP A 174 14.84 -4.58 -13.35
C ASP A 174 14.07 -3.96 -12.17
N ARG A 175 13.36 -4.82 -11.45
CA ARG A 175 12.64 -4.45 -10.22
C ARG A 175 13.57 -3.82 -9.18
N SER A 176 14.83 -4.25 -9.11
CA SER A 176 15.77 -3.75 -8.11
C SER A 176 15.98 -2.24 -8.26
N SER A 177 16.23 -1.77 -9.49
CA SER A 177 16.40 -0.34 -9.77
C SER A 177 15.11 0.45 -9.57
N TYR A 178 13.94 -0.15 -9.83
CA TYR A 178 12.66 0.46 -9.47
C TYR A 178 12.53 0.71 -7.96
N ILE A 179 12.90 -0.26 -7.13
CA ILE A 179 12.81 -0.10 -5.67
C ILE A 179 13.78 1.00 -5.20
N ASP A 180 14.94 1.14 -5.83
CA ASP A 180 15.86 2.26 -5.55
C ASP A 180 15.21 3.61 -5.90
N ALA A 181 14.62 3.74 -7.10
CA ALA A 181 13.89 4.94 -7.50
C ALA A 181 12.71 5.24 -6.55
N PHE A 182 12.02 4.21 -6.06
CA PHE A 182 10.96 4.39 -5.05
C PHE A 182 11.49 5.05 -3.77
N PHE A 183 12.66 4.62 -3.26
CA PHE A 183 13.26 5.24 -2.06
C PHE A 183 13.64 6.70 -2.28
N ASP A 184 14.10 7.04 -3.48
CA ASP A 184 14.49 8.40 -3.85
C ASP A 184 13.31 9.37 -3.97
N ASN A 185 12.07 8.85 -3.97
CA ASN A 185 10.85 9.65 -4.07
C ASN A 185 10.00 9.66 -2.78
N LEU A 186 10.50 9.10 -1.68
CA LEU A 186 9.76 9.06 -0.41
C LEU A 186 9.55 10.45 0.18
N ASP A 187 8.31 10.70 0.60
CA ASP A 187 7.92 11.89 1.36
C ASP A 187 7.96 11.60 2.86
N TRP A 188 9.12 11.87 3.47
CA TRP A 188 9.32 11.68 4.90
C TRP A 188 8.43 12.57 5.77
N ALA A 189 7.93 13.69 5.26
CA ALA A 189 7.03 14.56 6.02
C ALA A 189 5.67 13.86 6.23
N VAL A 190 5.14 13.22 5.18
CA VAL A 190 3.93 12.41 5.28
C VAL A 190 4.11 11.23 6.23
N VAL A 191 5.24 10.51 6.13
CA VAL A 191 5.51 9.37 7.02
C VAL A 191 5.60 9.82 8.49
N ASN A 192 6.28 10.94 8.77
CA ASN A 192 6.34 11.50 10.13
C ASN A 192 4.99 12.03 10.64
N ASP A 193 4.16 12.61 9.77
CA ASP A 193 2.79 12.99 10.11
C ASP A 193 2.00 11.76 10.54
N TRP A 194 2.11 10.65 9.82
CA TRP A 194 1.43 9.40 10.19
C TRP A 194 1.91 8.80 11.50
N VAL A 195 3.22 8.80 11.76
CA VAL A 195 3.77 8.41 13.08
C VAL A 195 3.09 9.20 14.19
N SER A 196 2.92 10.52 14.00
CA SER A 196 2.26 11.40 14.99
C SER A 196 0.75 11.18 15.07
N LYS A 197 0.08 11.12 13.92
CA LYS A 197 -1.38 10.96 13.78
C LYS A 197 -1.86 9.64 14.37
N TYR A 198 -1.11 8.56 14.15
CA TYR A 198 -1.41 7.24 14.70
C TYR A 198 -0.81 7.02 16.08
N GLN A 199 -0.11 8.02 16.64
CA GLN A 199 0.47 7.98 17.97
C GLN A 199 1.42 6.79 18.18
N VAL A 200 2.23 6.49 17.15
CA VAL A 200 3.19 5.39 17.21
C VAL A 200 4.22 5.65 18.32
N PRO A 201 4.40 4.73 19.29
CA PRO A 201 5.33 4.91 20.39
C PRO A 201 6.79 4.93 19.92
N LEU A 202 7.52 5.99 20.29
CA LEU A 202 8.95 6.14 19.98
C LEU A 202 9.88 5.38 20.93
N LYS A 203 9.33 4.80 22.01
CA LYS A 203 10.04 4.01 23.01
C LYS A 203 9.34 2.69 23.19
#